data_AF-A0A9E3R6L6-F1
#
_entry.id   AF-A0A9E3R6L6-F1
#
_cell.length_a   1.000
_cell.length_b   1.000
_cell.length_c   1.000
_cell.angle_alpha   90.00
_cell.angle_beta   90.00
_cell.angle_gamma   90.00
#
_symmetry.space_group_name_H-M   'P 1'
#
loop_
_entity.id
_entity.type
_entity.pdbx_description
1 polymer ?
#
loop_
_entity_poly.entity_id
_entity_poly.type
_entity_poly.pdbx_seq_one_letter_code
_entity_poly.pdbx_strand_id
1 'polypeptide(L)'
;MAAWLAVTVWSALAAAPGPTEPMPLAITWTAPEECPLRERFEAELGVRTAKARPATPAETPGATLDIRIVKAGARYQATSKLRVGFGGLTVRELKGARCDSLIGALSLTIALLIDPEGARTSPVAPEELRPEPLAPPPASPPPAAPAPGRQELPPAPAPV
;
A
#
# COMPACT_ATOMS: atom_id res chain seq x y z
N MET A 1 -7.28 -54.43 40.45
CA MET A 1 -7.01 -54.22 39.02
C MET A 1 -7.38 -52.77 38.70
N ALA A 2 -6.41 -51.86 38.64
CA ALA A 2 -6.66 -50.44 38.36
C ALA A 2 -5.79 -50.04 37.16
N ALA A 3 -6.42 -49.86 36.00
CA ALA A 3 -5.77 -49.42 34.78
C ALA A 3 -5.90 -47.89 34.67
N TRP A 4 -4.78 -47.19 34.74
CA TRP A 4 -4.70 -45.75 34.54
C TRP A 4 -4.56 -45.45 33.04
N LEU A 5 -5.52 -44.70 32.48
CA LEU A 5 -5.43 -44.14 31.13
C LEU A 5 -4.64 -42.84 31.19
N ALA A 6 -3.41 -42.86 30.68
CA ALA A 6 -2.63 -41.65 30.47
C ALA A 6 -3.12 -40.94 29.20
N VAL A 7 -3.78 -39.80 29.36
CA VAL A 7 -4.15 -38.90 28.26
C VAL A 7 -2.96 -38.00 27.98
N THR A 8 -2.21 -38.28 26.91
CA THR A 8 -1.17 -37.39 26.42
C THR A 8 -1.82 -36.27 25.63
N VAL A 9 -1.90 -35.08 26.24
CA VAL A 9 -2.30 -33.84 25.58
C VAL A 9 -1.18 -33.42 24.63
N TRP A 10 -1.40 -33.61 23.33
CA TRP A 10 -0.49 -33.15 22.29
C TRP A 10 -0.79 -31.68 22.00
N SER A 11 -0.04 -30.78 22.61
CA SER A 11 -0.13 -29.35 22.31
C SER A 11 0.47 -29.09 20.92
N ALA A 12 -0.39 -28.91 19.93
CA ALA A 12 0.01 -28.42 18.62
C ALA A 12 0.43 -26.94 18.75
N LEU A 13 1.74 -26.69 18.66
CA LEU A 13 2.29 -25.35 18.54
C LEU A 13 1.89 -24.82 17.15
N ALA A 14 0.87 -23.96 17.08
CA ALA A 14 0.52 -23.25 15.85
C ALA A 14 1.62 -22.23 15.55
N ALA A 15 2.43 -22.49 14.53
CA ALA A 15 3.34 -21.49 13.98
C ALA A 15 2.48 -20.35 13.39
N ALA A 16 2.61 -19.15 13.95
CA ALA A 16 2.00 -17.97 13.36
C ALA A 16 2.57 -17.76 11.93
N PRO A 17 1.73 -17.50 10.92
CA PRO A 17 2.24 -17.16 9.59
C PRO A 17 3.11 -15.91 9.72
N GLY A 18 4.36 -15.99 9.25
CA GLY A 18 5.27 -14.86 9.20
C GLY A 18 4.73 -13.73 8.32
N PRO A 19 5.29 -12.51 8.42
CA PRO A 19 4.89 -11.39 7.56
C PRO A 19 5.03 -11.80 6.10
N THR A 20 3.89 -11.96 5.42
CA THR A 20 3.84 -12.28 3.99
C THR A 20 4.17 -10.99 3.25
N GLU A 21 5.30 -10.96 2.54
CA GLU A 21 5.66 -9.80 1.71
C GLU A 21 4.54 -9.48 0.71
N PRO A 22 4.21 -8.19 0.50
CA PRO A 22 3.21 -7.79 -0.47
C PRO A 22 3.61 -8.24 -1.88
N MET A 23 2.69 -8.91 -2.57
CA MET A 23 2.90 -9.39 -3.92
C MET A 23 3.00 -8.21 -4.91
N PRO A 24 4.03 -8.16 -5.77
CA PRO A 24 4.12 -7.14 -6.81
C PRO A 24 3.04 -7.34 -7.87
N LEU A 25 2.22 -6.31 -8.09
CA LEU A 25 1.10 -6.29 -9.03
C LEU A 25 1.40 -5.33 -10.18
N ALA A 26 1.58 -5.86 -11.40
CA ALA A 26 1.66 -5.04 -12.61
C ALA A 26 0.26 -4.66 -13.07
N ILE A 27 -0.02 -3.36 -13.20
CA ILE A 27 -1.35 -2.82 -13.52
C ILE A 27 -1.30 -2.12 -14.88
N THR A 28 -2.06 -2.64 -15.84
CA THR A 28 -2.39 -1.95 -17.09
C THR A 28 -3.71 -1.22 -16.92
N TRP A 29 -3.74 0.08 -17.22
CA TRP A 29 -4.92 0.92 -17.05
C TRP A 29 -5.35 1.58 -18.35
N THR A 30 -6.64 1.50 -18.65
CA THR A 30 -7.25 2.28 -19.73
C THR A 30 -8.63 2.74 -19.29
N ALA A 31 -8.84 4.05 -19.25
CA ALA A 31 -10.11 4.65 -18.89
C ALA A 31 -10.33 5.96 -19.68
N PRO A 32 -11.59 6.42 -19.83
CA PRO A 32 -11.87 7.76 -20.33
C PRO A 32 -11.24 8.84 -19.45
N GLU A 33 -10.95 10.01 -20.01
CA GLU A 33 -10.29 11.12 -19.31
C GLU A 33 -11.10 11.64 -18.10
N GLU A 34 -12.42 11.48 -18.12
CA GLU A 34 -13.26 11.89 -16.99
C GLU A 34 -13.23 10.92 -15.79
N CYS A 35 -12.61 9.75 -15.94
CA CYS A 35 -12.47 8.80 -14.84
C CYS A 35 -11.28 9.16 -13.94
N PRO A 36 -11.35 8.85 -12.63
CA PRO A 36 -10.18 8.98 -11.78
C PRO A 36 -8.97 8.20 -12.33
N LEU A 37 -7.78 8.75 -12.06
CA LEU A 37 -6.51 8.19 -12.53
C LEU A 37 -6.21 6.83 -11.88
N ARG A 38 -5.29 6.09 -12.49
CA ARG A 38 -4.85 4.77 -12.01
C ARG A 38 -4.37 4.81 -10.55
N GLU A 39 -3.67 5.87 -10.17
CA GLU A 39 -3.08 6.06 -8.85
C GLU A 39 -4.16 6.10 -7.76
N ARG A 40 -5.36 6.59 -8.10
CA ARG A 40 -6.52 6.56 -7.20
C ARG A 40 -6.98 5.13 -6.92
N PHE A 41 -7.03 4.29 -7.95
CA PHE A 41 -7.35 2.86 -7.80
C PHE A 41 -6.30 2.14 -6.96
N GLU A 42 -5.01 2.40 -7.22
CA GLU A 42 -3.90 1.80 -6.47
C GLU A 42 -3.94 2.16 -4.98
N ALA A 43 -4.18 3.44 -4.67
CA ALA A 43 -4.33 3.89 -3.29
C ALA A 43 -5.52 3.20 -2.59
N GLU A 44 -6.68 3.11 -3.25
CA GLU A 44 -7.83 2.40 -2.69
C GLU A 44 -7.58 0.90 -2.51
N LEU A 45 -6.88 0.26 -3.45
CA LEU A 45 -6.50 -1.14 -3.33
C LEU A 45 -5.56 -1.37 -2.14
N GLY A 46 -4.56 -0.50 -1.96
CA GLY A 46 -3.61 -0.57 -0.83
C GLY A 46 -4.27 -0.35 0.53
N VAL A 47 -5.28 0.52 0.62
CA VAL A 47 -6.08 0.66 1.85
C VAL A 47 -6.87 -0.62 2.15
N ARG A 48 -7.33 -1.32 1.11
CA ARG A 48 -8.17 -2.51 1.26
C ARG A 48 -7.41 -3.78 1.57
N THR A 49 -6.19 -3.94 1.07
CA THR A 49 -5.36 -5.12 1.36
C THR A 49 -3.87 -4.77 1.38
N ALA A 50 -3.16 -5.34 2.34
CA ALA A 50 -1.70 -5.25 2.44
C ALA A 50 -0.98 -6.31 1.58
N LYS A 51 -1.70 -7.26 0.97
CA LYS A 51 -1.10 -8.38 0.22
C LYS A 51 -0.69 -8.03 -1.20
N ALA A 52 -1.01 -6.82 -1.67
CA ALA A 52 -0.64 -6.35 -3.00
C ALA A 52 0.03 -4.99 -2.92
N ARG A 53 1.01 -4.76 -3.79
CA ARG A 53 1.61 -3.45 -4.02
C ARG A 53 1.86 -3.25 -5.52
N PRO A 54 1.93 -2.00 -6.01
CA PRO A 54 2.38 -1.75 -7.38
C PRO A 54 3.76 -2.37 -7.64
N ALA A 55 3.91 -3.01 -8.81
CA ALA A 55 5.20 -3.48 -9.28
C ALA A 55 6.05 -2.32 -9.79
N THR A 56 7.33 -2.34 -9.46
CA THR A 56 8.36 -1.46 -10.01
C THR A 56 8.78 -1.94 -11.40
N PRO A 57 9.36 -1.08 -12.25
CA PRO A 57 9.76 -1.47 -13.60
C PRO A 57 10.87 -2.55 -13.65
N ALA A 58 11.63 -2.72 -12.57
CA ALA A 58 12.79 -3.62 -12.52
C ALA A 58 12.46 -5.02 -11.96
N GLU A 59 11.26 -5.23 -11.42
CA GLU A 59 10.90 -6.50 -10.78
C GLU A 59 9.96 -7.35 -11.64
N THR A 60 10.00 -8.66 -11.40
CA THR A 60 9.04 -9.60 -12.03
C THR A 60 7.73 -9.57 -11.26
N PRO A 61 6.58 -9.29 -11.92
CA PRO A 61 5.31 -9.23 -11.21
C PRO A 61 4.87 -10.61 -10.72
N GLY A 62 4.38 -10.67 -9.47
CA GLY A 62 3.71 -11.84 -8.93
C GLY A 62 2.26 -11.97 -9.43
N ALA A 63 1.67 -10.86 -9.90
CA ALA A 63 0.37 -10.85 -10.55
C ALA A 63 0.27 -9.75 -11.62
N THR A 64 -0.60 -9.94 -12.60
CA THR A 64 -0.91 -8.96 -13.63
C THR A 64 -2.41 -8.63 -13.61
N LEU A 65 -2.73 -7.34 -13.68
CA LEU A 65 -4.09 -6.82 -13.67
C LEU A 65 -4.29 -5.86 -14.85
N ASP A 66 -5.11 -6.24 -15.81
CA ASP A 66 -5.54 -5.36 -16.88
C ASP A 66 -6.94 -4.82 -16.57
N ILE A 67 -7.06 -3.50 -16.47
CA ILE A 67 -8.32 -2.80 -16.26
C ILE A 67 -8.64 -1.94 -17.48
N ARG A 68 -9.83 -2.18 -18.05
CA ARG A 68 -10.40 -1.36 -19.11
C ARG A 68 -11.75 -0.82 -18.67
N ILE A 69 -11.87 0.50 -18.64
CA ILE A 69 -13.11 1.21 -18.38
C ILE A 69 -13.55 1.86 -19.69
N VAL A 70 -14.85 1.76 -20.01
CA VAL A 70 -15.47 2.42 -21.15
C VAL A 70 -16.77 3.09 -20.73
N LYS A 71 -17.10 4.20 -21.41
CA LYS A 71 -18.40 4.84 -21.28
C LYS A 71 -19.38 4.19 -22.26
N ALA A 72 -20.47 3.64 -21.75
CA ALA A 72 -21.53 3.00 -22.51
C ALA A 72 -22.84 3.78 -22.29
N GLY A 73 -23.08 4.79 -23.14
CA GLY A 73 -24.18 5.73 -22.97
C GLY A 73 -24.04 6.56 -21.70
N ALA A 74 -25.03 6.50 -20.81
CA ALA A 74 -25.05 7.23 -19.54
C ALA A 74 -24.37 6.47 -18.38
N ARG A 75 -23.70 5.35 -18.66
CA ARG A 75 -23.08 4.48 -17.63
C ARG A 75 -21.63 4.17 -18.00
N TYR A 76 -20.88 3.70 -17.02
CA TYR A 76 -19.53 3.18 -17.16
C TYR A 76 -19.54 1.66 -17.00
N GLN A 77 -18.72 0.99 -17.79
CA GLN A 77 -18.48 -0.45 -17.73
C GLN A 77 -16.99 -0.69 -17.55
N ALA A 78 -16.62 -1.44 -16.53
CA ALA A 78 -15.26 -1.87 -16.28
C ALA A 78 -15.13 -3.36 -16.55
N THR A 79 -14.08 -3.75 -17.26
CA THR A 79 -13.63 -5.13 -17.39
C THR A 79 -12.26 -5.24 -16.76
N SER A 80 -12.10 -6.19 -15.84
CA SER A 80 -10.81 -6.49 -15.21
C SER A 80 -10.38 -7.92 -15.51
N LYS A 81 -9.11 -8.10 -15.82
CA LYS A 81 -8.48 -9.40 -16.03
C LYS A 81 -7.33 -9.55 -15.04
N LEU A 82 -7.47 -10.45 -14.07
CA LEU A 82 -6.47 -10.71 -13.04
C LEU A 82 -5.84 -12.09 -13.27
N ARG A 83 -4.52 -12.15 -13.29
CA ARG A 83 -3.74 -13.39 -13.27
C ARG A 83 -2.78 -13.33 -12.09
N VAL A 84 -2.82 -14.36 -11.24
CA VAL A 84 -1.95 -14.48 -10.06
C VAL A 84 -0.97 -15.62 -10.31
N GLY A 85 0.34 -15.31 -10.32
CA GLY A 85 1.41 -16.24 -10.66
C GLY A 85 1.18 -16.96 -11.98
N PHE A 86 1.38 -18.28 -11.97
CA PHE A 86 1.07 -19.17 -13.09
C PHE A 86 -0.38 -19.70 -13.08
N GLY A 87 -1.25 -19.11 -12.25
CA GLY A 87 -2.62 -19.54 -12.06
C GLY A 87 -3.58 -19.14 -13.19
N GLY A 88 -4.86 -19.45 -12.97
CA GLY A 88 -5.95 -19.16 -13.91
C GLY A 88 -6.19 -17.66 -14.09
N LEU A 89 -6.72 -17.30 -15.27
CA LEU A 89 -7.17 -15.95 -15.57
C LEU A 89 -8.58 -15.73 -15.00
N THR A 90 -8.73 -14.75 -14.11
CA THR A 90 -10.04 -14.32 -13.59
C THR A 90 -10.49 -13.07 -14.33
N VAL A 91 -11.70 -13.11 -14.90
CA VAL A 91 -12.31 -11.97 -15.58
C VAL A 91 -13.54 -11.50 -14.80
N ARG A 92 -13.65 -10.19 -14.56
CA ARG A 92 -14.82 -9.57 -13.94
C ARG A 92 -15.31 -8.41 -14.78
N GLU A 93 -16.62 -8.21 -14.76
CA GLU A 93 -17.29 -7.07 -15.37
C GLU A 93 -18.14 -6.35 -14.31
N LEU A 94 -17.99 -5.04 -14.23
CA LEU A 94 -18.78 -4.18 -13.34
C LEU A 94 -19.39 -3.03 -14.12
N LYS A 95 -20.56 -2.54 -13.67
CA LYS A 95 -21.25 -1.40 -14.27
C LYS A 95 -21.62 -0.38 -13.20
N GLY A 96 -21.41 0.90 -13.49
CA GLY A 96 -21.69 2.01 -12.59
C GLY A 96 -22.30 3.21 -13.31
N ALA A 97 -23.06 4.04 -12.60
CA ALA A 97 -23.53 5.32 -13.15
C ALA A 97 -22.44 6.39 -13.14
N ARG A 98 -21.51 6.32 -12.18
CA ARG A 98 -20.37 7.22 -12.02
C ARG A 98 -19.08 6.43 -12.01
N CYS A 99 -18.04 6.96 -12.65
CA CYS A 99 -16.76 6.28 -12.73
C CYS A 99 -16.10 6.12 -11.35
N ASP A 100 -16.20 7.12 -10.48
CA ASP A 100 -15.63 7.10 -9.13
C ASP A 100 -16.20 5.96 -8.29
N SER A 101 -17.53 5.78 -8.33
CA SER A 101 -18.20 4.68 -7.63
C SER A 101 -17.83 3.31 -8.23
N LEU A 102 -17.58 3.26 -9.54
CA LEU A 102 -17.13 2.04 -10.21
C LEU A 102 -15.70 1.65 -9.79
N ILE A 103 -14.80 2.62 -9.63
CA ILE A 103 -13.43 2.39 -9.14
C ILE A 103 -13.43 1.85 -7.71
N GLY A 104 -14.27 2.41 -6.83
CA GLY A 104 -14.38 1.91 -5.46
C GLY A 104 -14.92 0.47 -5.36
N ALA A 105 -15.85 0.10 -6.24
CA ALA A 105 -16.32 -1.28 -6.35
C ALA A 105 -15.25 -2.21 -6.95
N LEU A 106 -14.50 -1.72 -7.93
CA LEU A 106 -13.42 -2.46 -8.57
C LEU A 106 -12.26 -2.72 -7.60
N SER A 107 -11.83 -1.72 -6.82
CA SER A 107 -10.77 -1.86 -5.81
C SER A 107 -11.14 -2.92 -4.77
N LEU A 108 -12.40 -2.92 -4.30
CA LEU A 108 -12.92 -3.96 -3.41
C LEU A 108 -12.94 -5.34 -4.06
N THR A 109 -13.43 -5.45 -5.28
CA THR A 109 -13.52 -6.73 -6.00
C THR A 109 -12.12 -7.34 -6.17
N ILE A 110 -11.13 -6.54 -6.57
CA ILE A 110 -9.76 -7.01 -6.73
C ILE A 110 -9.14 -7.36 -5.37
N ALA A 111 -9.37 -6.55 -4.32
CA ALA A 111 -8.88 -6.86 -2.97
C ALA A 111 -9.39 -8.22 -2.49
N LEU A 112 -10.67 -8.54 -2.70
CA LEU A 112 -11.25 -9.83 -2.32
C LEU A 112 -10.71 -11.01 -3.14
N LEU A 113 -10.33 -10.79 -4.41
CA LEU A 113 -9.73 -11.83 -5.23
C LEU A 113 -8.29 -12.15 -4.81
N ILE A 114 -7.56 -11.16 -4.28
CA ILE A 114 -6.17 -11.31 -3.82
C ILE A 114 -6.13 -11.79 -2.36
N ASP A 115 -7.02 -11.26 -1.53
CA ASP A 115 -7.00 -11.41 -0.08
C ASP A 115 -8.42 -11.60 0.48
N PRO A 116 -9.02 -12.78 0.28
CA PRO A 116 -10.40 -13.04 0.69
C PRO A 116 -10.64 -12.90 2.20
N GLU A 117 -9.62 -13.20 3.01
CA GLU A 117 -9.71 -13.19 4.48
C GLU A 117 -9.35 -11.82 5.09
N GLY A 118 -8.53 -11.01 4.40
CA GLY A 118 -7.97 -9.76 4.94
C GLY A 118 -8.50 -8.49 4.29
N ALA A 119 -9.32 -8.58 3.24
CA ALA A 119 -9.82 -7.41 2.53
C ALA A 119 -10.77 -6.56 3.39
N ARG A 120 -10.49 -5.25 3.47
CA ARG A 120 -11.41 -4.28 4.07
C ARG A 120 -12.60 -4.02 3.14
N THR A 121 -13.80 -4.32 3.63
CA THR A 121 -15.06 -4.16 2.89
C THR A 121 -15.74 -2.81 3.13
N SER A 122 -15.35 -2.09 4.18
CA SER A 122 -15.84 -0.74 4.46
C SER A 122 -15.57 0.23 3.29
N PRO A 123 -16.40 1.26 3.10
CA PRO A 123 -16.09 2.35 2.18
C PRO A 123 -14.77 3.03 2.57
N VAL A 124 -13.91 3.27 1.59
CA VAL A 124 -12.68 4.04 1.81
C VAL A 124 -13.03 5.52 1.84
N ALA A 125 -12.71 6.20 2.94
CA ALA A 125 -12.95 7.63 3.06
C ALA A 125 -11.93 8.41 2.19
N PRO A 126 -12.31 9.56 1.62
CA PRO A 126 -11.37 10.40 0.87
C PRO A 126 -10.12 10.82 1.67
N GLU A 127 -10.23 10.93 3.01
CA GLU A 127 -9.12 11.28 3.91
C GLU A 127 -8.03 10.21 3.91
N GLU A 128 -8.40 8.93 3.89
CA GLU A 128 -7.47 7.80 3.98
C GLU A 128 -6.58 7.66 2.74
N LEU A 129 -6.93 8.37 1.67
CA LEU A 129 -6.21 8.35 0.41
C LEU A 129 -5.28 9.55 0.26
N ARG A 130 -5.26 10.45 1.25
CA ARG A 130 -4.25 11.50 1.32
C ARG A 130 -2.93 10.90 1.81
N PRO A 131 -1.79 11.29 1.20
CA PRO A 131 -0.49 11.04 1.80
C PRO A 131 -0.46 11.63 3.21
N GLU A 132 0.12 10.90 4.19
CA GLU A 132 0.34 11.47 5.51
C GLU A 132 1.12 12.79 5.38
N PRO A 133 0.71 13.86 6.07
CA PRO A 133 1.48 15.08 6.13
C PRO A 133 2.90 14.76 6.60
N LEU A 134 3.91 15.07 5.78
CA LEU A 134 5.30 14.98 6.19
C LEU A 134 5.46 15.77 7.49
N ALA A 135 6.00 15.15 8.53
CA ALA A 135 6.31 15.86 9.77
C ALA A 135 7.10 17.14 9.43
N PRO A 136 6.81 18.28 10.06
CA PRO A 136 7.53 19.52 9.78
C PRO A 136 9.03 19.27 9.97
N PRO A 137 9.89 19.78 9.06
CA PRO A 137 11.33 19.59 9.19
C PRO A 137 11.79 20.09 10.57
N PRO A 138 12.77 19.42 11.20
CA PRO A 138 13.27 19.84 12.50
C PRO A 138 13.69 21.31 12.42
N ALA A 139 13.21 22.12 13.37
CA ALA A 139 13.51 23.55 13.42
C ALA A 139 15.03 23.76 13.36
N SER A 140 15.49 24.64 12.47
CA SER A 140 16.90 24.99 12.34
C SER A 140 17.47 25.36 13.71
N PRO A 141 18.68 24.89 14.07
CA PRO A 141 19.29 25.26 15.34
C PRO A 141 19.42 26.78 15.45
N PRO A 142 19.18 27.36 16.64
CA PRO A 142 19.29 28.80 16.84
C PRO A 142 20.69 29.28 16.43
N PRO A 143 20.81 30.48 15.83
CA PRO A 143 22.10 31.03 15.44
C PRO A 143 23.04 31.04 16.65
N ALA A 144 24.22 30.43 16.48
CA ALA A 144 25.24 30.37 17.51
C ALA A 144 25.55 31.78 18.02
N ALA A 145 25.47 31.96 19.34
CA ALA A 145 25.88 33.21 19.97
C ALA A 145 27.32 33.56 19.57
N PRO A 146 27.64 34.85 19.34
CA PRO A 146 29.00 35.26 19.03
C PRO A 146 29.93 34.83 20.17
N ALA A 147 31.00 34.12 19.83
CA ALA A 147 32.02 33.70 20.78
C ALA A 147 32.57 34.94 21.53
N PRO A 148 32.73 34.88 22.86
CA PRO A 148 33.38 35.94 23.61
C PRO A 148 34.77 36.20 23.03
N GLY A 149 35.06 37.48 22.78
CA GLY A 149 36.30 37.93 22.16
C GLY A 149 37.52 37.29 22.83
N ARG A 150 38.37 36.70 22.00
CA ARG A 150 39.70 36.25 22.39
C ARG A 150 40.44 37.48 22.93
N GLN A 151 40.55 37.59 24.26
CA GLN A 151 41.45 38.56 24.87
C GLN A 151 42.86 38.21 24.41
N GLU A 152 43.43 39.07 23.58
CA GLU A 152 44.81 38.99 23.13
C GLU A 152 45.71 39.13 24.36
N LEU A 153 46.44 38.07 24.72
CA LEU A 153 47.39 38.10 25.82
C LEU A 153 48.53 39.07 25.47
N PRO A 154 48.95 39.95 26.39
CA PRO A 154 50.06 40.85 26.14
C PRO A 154 51.37 40.09 25.89
N PRO A 155 52.23 40.56 24.97
CA PRO A 155 53.47 39.88 24.62
C PRO A 155 54.46 39.90 25.80
N ALA A 156 55.13 38.75 25.99
CA ALA A 156 56.15 38.58 27.03
C ALA A 156 57.38 39.48 26.75
N PRO A 157 58.04 39.99 27.81
CA PRO A 157 59.25 40.79 27.64
C PRO A 157 60.44 39.93 27.15
N ALA A 158 61.26 40.51 26.29
CA ALA A 158 62.44 39.87 25.71
C ALA A 158 63.57 39.69 26.75
N PRO A 159 64.37 38.61 26.66
CA PRO A 159 65.52 38.39 27.53
C PRO A 159 66.70 39.31 27.16
N VAL A 160 67.43 39.74 28.19
CA VAL A 160 68.69 40.53 28.16
C VAL A 160 69.90 39.65 27.89
#